data_AF-A0AAV1QM17-F1
#
_entry.id   AF-A0AAV1QM17-F1
#
_cell.length_a   1.000
_cell.length_b   1.000
_cell.length_c   1.000
_cell.angle_alpha   90.00
_cell.angle_beta   90.00
_cell.angle_gamma   90.00
#
_symmetry.space_group_name_H-M   'P 1'
#
loop_
_entity.id
_entity.type
_entity.pdbx_description
1 polymer ?
#
loop_
_entity_poly.entity_id
_entity_poly.type
_entity_poly.pdbx_seq_one_letter_code
_entity_poly.pdbx_strand_id
1 'polypeptide(L)'
;MIKTERILHLKSCRGRKVRVVREHYLREEVPCYSSLCQGGCVNDGKVLPGDLIHYVVPDVGMVVDYMEILELRELQGIVFTQTACQGVQHSKGRRQYNRLRNLLKDPRHDCVLFANEYQEYSYCPREKGESQEKWQTR
;
A
#
# COMPACT_ATOMS: atom_id res chain seq x y z
N MET A 1 -6.78 -18.65 4.27
CA MET A 1 -6.47 -17.50 5.17
C MET A 1 -5.46 -17.95 6.23
N ILE A 2 -4.22 -17.47 6.14
CA ILE A 2 -3.13 -17.85 7.03
C ILE A 2 -3.03 -16.84 8.17
N LYS A 3 -3.01 -17.33 9.42
CA LYS A 3 -2.78 -16.49 10.61
C LYS A 3 -1.29 -16.40 10.90
N THR A 4 -0.77 -15.19 11.00
CA THR A 4 0.61 -14.89 11.39
C THR A 4 0.63 -13.90 12.54
N GLU A 5 1.78 -13.75 13.20
CA GLU A 5 1.98 -12.78 14.27
C GLU A 5 2.95 -11.69 13.83
N ARG A 6 2.55 -10.43 14.02
CA ARG A 6 3.41 -9.26 13.79
C ARG A 6 3.83 -8.66 15.12
N ILE A 7 5.14 -8.73 15.39
CA ILE A 7 5.74 -8.17 16.60
C ILE A 7 6.22 -6.75 16.31
N LEU A 8 5.72 -5.78 17.07
CA LEU A 8 6.09 -4.37 16.98
C LEU A 8 6.79 -3.93 18.27
N HIS A 9 7.86 -3.16 18.12
CA HIS A 9 8.53 -2.51 19.25
C HIS A 9 8.20 -1.02 19.21
N LEU A 10 7.33 -0.58 20.13
CA LEU A 10 6.81 0.78 20.18
C LEU A 10 7.35 1.51 21.41
N LYS A 11 7.41 2.84 21.34
CA LYS A 11 7.57 3.69 22.52
C LYS A 11 6.19 4.12 22.98
N SER A 12 5.88 3.87 24.25
CA SER A 12 4.70 4.39 24.91
C SER A 12 4.74 5.91 24.99
N CYS A 13 3.59 6.56 25.21
CA CYS A 13 3.50 7.99 25.49
C CYS A 13 4.38 8.43 26.68
N ARG A 14 4.68 7.50 27.61
CA ARG A 14 5.58 7.72 28.76
C ARG A 14 7.05 7.36 28.45
N GLY A 15 7.42 7.17 27.19
CA GLY A 15 8.79 6.85 26.75
C GLY A 15 9.25 5.40 26.95
N ARG A 16 8.49 4.55 27.66
CA ARG A 16 8.82 3.13 27.87
C ARG A 16 8.76 2.35 26.56
N LYS A 17 9.74 1.47 26.32
CA LYS A 17 9.72 0.52 25.20
C LYS A 17 8.73 -0.61 25.52
N VAL A 18 7.81 -0.88 24.61
CA VAL A 18 6.78 -1.92 24.74
C VAL A 18 6.84 -2.83 23.52
N ARG A 19 6.82 -4.14 23.75
CA ARG A 19 6.66 -5.15 22.71
C ARG A 19 5.17 -5.45 22.57
N VAL A 20 4.62 -5.18 21.40
CA VAL A 20 3.21 -5.40 21.07
C VAL A 20 3.14 -6.51 20.02
N VAL A 21 2.40 -7.57 20.30
CA VAL A 21 2.10 -8.62 19.32
C VAL A 21 0.71 -8.35 18.74
N ARG A 22 0.59 -8.34 17.42
CA ARG A 22 -0.67 -8.19 16.71
C ARG A 22 -0.91 -9.40 15.82
N GLU A 23 -2.15 -9.85 15.76
CA GLU A 23 -2.57 -10.83 14.77
C GLU A 23 -2.53 -10.21 13.38
N HIS A 24 -2.06 -10.99 12.41
CA HIS A 24 -1.96 -10.57 11.03
C HIS A 24 -2.43 -11.70 10.11
N TYR A 25 -3.51 -11.43 9.39
CA TYR A 25 -4.21 -12.43 8.58
C TYR A 25 -3.91 -12.20 7.11
N LEU A 26 -3.34 -13.22 6.47
CA LEU A 26 -3.08 -13.24 5.04
C LEU A 26 -4.22 -13.95 4.31
N ARG A 27 -4.64 -13.37 3.19
CA ARG A 27 -5.74 -13.85 2.36
C ARG A 27 -5.20 -14.09 0.96
N GLU A 28 -5.62 -15.16 0.32
CA GLU A 28 -5.36 -15.41 -1.11
C GLU A 28 -6.21 -14.49 -1.98
N GLU A 29 -7.44 -14.22 -1.55
CA GLU A 29 -8.38 -13.34 -2.25
C GLU A 29 -8.26 -11.90 -1.72
N VAL A 30 -7.51 -11.08 -2.47
CA VAL A 30 -7.45 -9.62 -2.29
C VAL A 30 -7.77 -8.97 -3.63
N PRO A 31 -8.72 -8.01 -3.70
CA PRO A 31 -9.07 -7.35 -4.95
C PRO A 31 -7.85 -6.69 -5.60
N CYS A 32 -7.62 -7.00 -6.88
CA CYS A 32 -6.56 -6.36 -7.66
C CYS A 32 -7.02 -5.04 -8.29
N TYR A 33 -8.34 -4.79 -8.33
CA TYR A 33 -8.97 -3.63 -8.94
C TYR A 33 -8.60 -3.41 -10.43
N SER A 34 -8.23 -4.47 -11.15
CA SER A 34 -8.05 -4.42 -12.59
C SER A 34 -9.31 -4.90 -13.30
N SER A 35 -9.77 -4.15 -14.31
CA SER A 35 -10.86 -4.59 -15.20
C SER A 35 -10.46 -5.75 -16.12
N LEU A 36 -9.16 -5.96 -16.33
CA LEU A 36 -8.59 -7.06 -17.14
C LEU A 36 -8.24 -8.29 -16.31
N CYS A 37 -8.67 -8.36 -15.05
CA CYS A 37 -8.34 -9.48 -14.19
C CYS A 37 -8.94 -10.79 -14.73
N GLN A 38 -8.07 -11.72 -15.09
CA GLN A 38 -8.47 -13.07 -15.55
C GLN A 38 -8.81 -14.01 -14.38
N GLY A 39 -8.35 -13.69 -13.17
CA GLY A 39 -8.60 -14.48 -11.97
C GLY A 39 -9.99 -14.31 -11.35
N GLY A 40 -10.86 -13.49 -11.96
CA GLY A 40 -12.23 -13.29 -11.47
C GLY A 40 -12.32 -12.62 -10.09
N CYS A 41 -11.35 -11.76 -9.74
CA CYS A 41 -11.37 -11.05 -8.47
C CYS A 41 -12.66 -10.22 -8.29
N VAL A 42 -13.31 -10.37 -7.15
CA VAL A 42 -14.42 -9.50 -6.77
C VAL A 42 -13.86 -8.15 -6.35
N ASN A 43 -14.01 -7.14 -7.21
CA ASN A 43 -13.56 -5.78 -6.92
C ASN A 43 -14.70 -4.95 -6.34
N ASP A 44 -14.46 -4.30 -5.20
CA ASP A 44 -15.39 -3.40 -4.54
C ASP A 44 -15.03 -1.92 -4.83
N GLY A 45 -15.68 -1.34 -5.83
CA GLY A 45 -15.57 0.09 -6.13
C GLY A 45 -14.77 0.38 -7.40
N LYS A 46 -13.85 1.36 -7.32
CA LYS A 46 -13.13 1.86 -8.48
C LYS A 46 -12.16 0.82 -9.02
N VAL A 47 -12.19 0.59 -10.34
CA VAL A 47 -11.26 -0.30 -11.05
C VAL A 47 -10.43 0.49 -12.05
N LEU A 48 -9.20 0.02 -12.29
CA LEU A 48 -8.34 0.51 -13.35
C LEU A 48 -8.92 0.13 -14.72
N PRO A 49 -8.87 1.06 -15.68
CA PRO A 49 -9.43 0.83 -17.00
C PRO A 49 -8.58 -0.17 -17.80
N GLY A 50 -9.21 -0.82 -18.77
CA GLY A 50 -8.66 -1.96 -19.51
C GLY A 50 -8.08 -1.62 -20.88
N ASP A 51 -8.17 -0.35 -21.28
CA ASP A 51 -7.53 0.21 -22.46
C ASP A 51 -6.07 0.63 -22.21
N LEU A 52 -5.63 0.61 -20.94
CA LEU A 52 -4.26 0.90 -20.56
C LEU A 52 -3.31 -0.23 -20.96
N ILE A 53 -2.18 0.15 -21.56
CA ILE A 53 -1.14 -0.80 -22.00
C ILE A 53 -0.21 -1.24 -20.84
N HIS A 54 -0.09 -0.43 -19.79
CA HIS A 54 0.76 -0.70 -18.63
C HIS A 54 0.16 -0.10 -17.36
N TYR A 55 0.48 -0.69 -16.21
CA TYR A 55 0.23 -0.12 -14.89
C TYR A 55 1.52 0.41 -14.29
N VAL A 56 1.39 1.44 -13.45
CA VAL A 56 2.50 2.05 -12.73
C VAL A 56 2.39 1.64 -11.26
N VAL A 57 3.41 1.00 -10.73
CA VAL A 57 3.50 0.63 -9.31
C VAL A 57 4.64 1.42 -8.68
N PRO A 58 4.38 2.62 -8.12
CA PRO A 58 5.44 3.46 -7.57
C PRO A 58 5.97 2.87 -6.25
N ASP A 59 7.29 2.98 -6.05
CA ASP A 59 7.93 2.61 -4.79
C ASP A 59 7.58 3.60 -3.66
N VAL A 60 7.97 3.27 -2.43
CA VAL A 60 7.67 4.10 -1.27
C VAL A 60 8.33 5.49 -1.38
N GLY A 61 9.56 5.58 -1.88
CA GLY A 61 10.28 6.85 -2.02
C GLY A 61 9.60 7.80 -3.01
N MET A 62 9.18 7.27 -4.15
CA MET A 62 8.46 7.97 -5.21
C MET A 62 7.14 8.55 -4.69
N VAL A 63 6.35 7.75 -3.97
CA VAL A 63 5.09 8.22 -3.39
C VAL A 63 5.34 9.27 -2.30
N VAL A 64 6.38 9.11 -1.51
CA VAL A 64 6.72 10.03 -0.42
C VAL A 64 7.22 11.38 -0.94
N ASP A 65 8.11 11.40 -1.92
CA ASP A 65 8.80 12.60 -2.36
C ASP A 65 8.21 13.26 -3.61
N TYR A 66 7.51 12.50 -4.47
CA TYR A 66 7.00 12.98 -5.76
C TYR A 66 5.48 12.82 -5.91
N MET A 67 4.73 12.97 -4.81
CA MET A 67 3.26 12.91 -4.82
C MET A 67 2.63 13.87 -5.83
N GLU A 68 3.20 15.07 -6.02
CA GLU A 68 2.67 16.04 -7.00
C GLU A 68 2.69 15.51 -8.44
N ILE A 69 3.69 14.69 -8.78
CA ILE A 69 3.77 14.06 -10.11
C ILE A 69 2.70 12.99 -10.24
N LEU A 70 2.50 12.18 -9.19
CA LEU A 70 1.49 11.11 -9.17
C LEU A 70 0.04 11.65 -9.13
N GLU A 71 -0.13 12.95 -8.87
CA GLU A 71 -1.40 13.67 -8.95
C GLU A 71 -1.67 14.26 -10.34
N LEU A 72 -0.77 14.11 -11.30
CA LEU A 72 -1.03 14.49 -12.69
C LEU A 72 -2.12 13.60 -13.29
N ARG A 73 -3.05 14.18 -14.03
CA ARG A 73 -4.18 13.43 -14.63
C ARG A 73 -3.77 12.61 -15.83
N GLU A 74 -2.67 13.01 -16.45
CA GLU A 74 -2.02 12.33 -17.57
C GLU A 74 -1.42 10.99 -17.14
N LEU A 75 -1.08 10.83 -15.85
CA LEU A 75 -0.65 9.56 -15.29
C LEU A 75 -1.87 8.74 -14.86
N GLN A 76 -2.18 7.73 -15.66
CA GLN A 76 -3.25 6.77 -15.43
C GLN A 76 -2.70 5.40 -15.06
N GLY A 77 -3.53 4.53 -14.48
CA GLY A 77 -3.15 3.14 -14.18
C GLY A 77 -2.24 2.98 -12.97
N ILE A 78 -2.34 3.83 -11.95
CA ILE A 78 -1.44 3.80 -10.80
C ILE A 78 -1.95 2.83 -9.73
N VAL A 79 -1.13 1.83 -9.37
CA VAL A 79 -1.41 0.92 -8.26
C VAL A 79 -0.56 1.32 -7.07
N PHE A 80 -1.16 2.02 -6.11
CA PHE A 80 -0.50 2.31 -4.85
C PHE A 80 -0.53 1.07 -3.96
N THR A 81 0.62 0.68 -3.42
CA THR A 81 0.67 -0.38 -2.40
C THR A 81 0.28 0.17 -1.03
N GLN A 82 -0.27 -0.69 -0.18
CA GLN A 82 -0.53 -0.35 1.22
C GLN A 82 0.75 0.02 1.95
N THR A 83 1.87 -0.65 1.66
CA THR A 83 3.19 -0.32 2.21
C THR A 83 3.63 1.10 1.83
N ALA A 84 3.49 1.52 0.57
CA ALA A 84 3.81 2.89 0.13
C ALA A 84 2.91 3.93 0.81
N CYS A 85 1.61 3.68 0.88
CA CYS A 85 0.66 4.54 1.60
C CYS A 85 1.04 4.73 3.07
N GLN A 86 1.43 3.65 3.76
CA GLN A 86 1.88 3.72 5.15
C GLN A 86 3.22 4.46 5.28
N GLY A 87 4.12 4.32 4.31
CA GLY A 87 5.35 5.08 4.21
C GLY A 87 5.11 6.59 4.22
N VAL A 88 4.14 7.08 3.43
CA VAL A 88 3.74 8.50 3.46
C VAL A 88 3.27 8.94 4.85
N GLN A 89 2.43 8.13 5.51
CA GLN A 89 1.96 8.47 6.84
C GLN A 89 3.10 8.54 7.87
N HIS A 90 4.06 7.63 7.78
CA HIS A 90 5.21 7.59 8.68
C HIS A 90 6.19 8.73 8.43
N SER A 91 6.49 9.05 7.16
CA SER A 91 7.53 10.02 6.78
C SER A 91 7.03 11.46 6.68
N LYS A 92 5.83 11.69 6.12
CA LYS A 92 5.28 13.05 5.86
C LYS A 92 4.07 13.36 6.76
N GLY A 93 3.61 12.40 7.55
CA GLY A 93 2.54 12.59 8.54
C GLY A 93 1.11 12.48 7.97
N ARG A 94 0.14 12.75 8.85
CA ARG A 94 -1.28 12.46 8.58
C ARG A 94 -1.90 13.34 7.48
N ARG A 95 -1.44 14.58 7.32
CA ARG A 95 -1.97 15.50 6.30
C ARG A 95 -1.71 14.96 4.89
N GLN A 96 -0.47 14.57 4.60
CA GLN A 96 -0.10 14.05 3.28
C GLN A 96 -0.73 12.67 3.02
N TYR A 97 -0.86 11.85 4.06
CA TYR A 97 -1.62 10.61 3.97
C TYR A 97 -3.08 10.82 3.60
N ASN A 98 -3.73 11.83 4.19
CA ASN A 98 -5.12 12.18 3.86
C ASN A 98 -5.24 12.73 2.44
N ARG A 99 -4.23 13.46 1.94
CA ARG A 99 -4.17 13.91 0.54
C ARG A 99 -4.15 12.71 -0.42
N LEU A 100 -3.28 11.73 -0.19
CA LEU A 100 -3.25 10.47 -0.95
C LEU A 100 -4.58 9.70 -0.86
N ARG A 101 -5.17 9.61 0.33
CA ARG A 101 -6.49 8.99 0.52
C ARG A 101 -7.60 9.68 -0.27
N ASN A 102 -7.52 11.00 -0.46
CA ASN A 102 -8.48 11.74 -1.26
C ASN A 102 -8.25 11.50 -2.76
N LEU A 103 -6.98 11.41 -3.21
CA LEU A 103 -6.63 11.04 -4.57
C LEU A 103 -7.21 9.67 -4.96
N LEU A 104 -7.03 8.67 -4.10
CA LEU A 104 -7.58 7.32 -4.29
C LEU A 104 -9.12 7.27 -4.40
N LYS A 105 -9.81 8.30 -3.90
CA LYS A 105 -11.28 8.41 -3.98
C LYS A 105 -11.73 9.22 -5.20
N ASP A 106 -10.84 9.96 -5.84
CA ASP A 106 -11.21 10.80 -6.97
C ASP A 106 -11.47 9.92 -8.20
N PRO A 107 -12.70 9.89 -8.74
CA PRO A 107 -13.00 9.12 -9.95
C PRO A 107 -12.18 9.59 -11.16
N ARG A 108 -11.67 10.81 -11.17
CA ARG A 108 -10.88 11.38 -12.30
C ARG A 108 -9.44 10.87 -12.38
N HIS A 109 -8.91 10.27 -11.31
CA HIS A 109 -7.54 9.79 -11.25
C HIS A 109 -7.50 8.27 -11.24
N ASP A 110 -7.12 7.64 -12.35
CA ASP A 110 -7.11 6.18 -12.46
C ASP A 110 -6.01 5.56 -11.61
N CYS A 111 -6.32 5.43 -10.33
CA CYS A 111 -5.47 4.87 -9.32
C CYS A 111 -6.27 4.04 -8.33
N VAL A 112 -5.60 3.05 -7.75
CA VAL A 112 -6.19 2.08 -6.81
C VAL A 112 -5.22 1.77 -5.68
N LEU A 113 -5.75 1.25 -4.58
CA LEU A 113 -4.98 0.80 -3.44
C LEU A 113 -4.94 -0.73 -3.41
N PHE A 114 -3.76 -1.31 -3.62
CA PHE A 114 -3.55 -2.73 -3.45
C PHE A 114 -3.07 -3.05 -2.02
N ALA A 115 -3.84 -3.88 -1.32
CA ALA A 115 -3.58 -4.27 0.07
C ALA A 115 -2.52 -5.38 0.18
N ASN A 116 -1.32 -5.10 -0.35
CA ASN A 116 -0.22 -6.05 -0.46
C ASN A 116 0.21 -6.69 0.87
N GLU A 117 0.07 -5.96 1.99
CA GLU A 117 0.40 -6.47 3.31
C GLU A 117 -0.58 -7.58 3.77
N TYR A 118 -1.79 -7.67 3.23
CA TYR A 118 -2.77 -8.70 3.61
C TYR A 118 -2.92 -9.80 2.54
N GLN A 119 -2.25 -9.66 1.41
CA GLN A 119 -2.25 -10.66 0.35
C GLN A 119 -1.12 -11.65 0.60
N GLU A 120 -1.47 -12.93 0.69
CA GLU A 120 -0.55 -14.04 0.93
C GLU A 120 0.65 -14.06 -0.03
N TYR A 121 0.41 -13.87 -1.33
CA TYR A 121 1.46 -13.97 -2.34
C TYR A 121 2.39 -12.75 -2.44
N SER A 122 1.98 -11.61 -1.89
CA SER A 122 2.79 -10.38 -1.91
C SER A 122 3.33 -9.99 -0.54
N TYR A 123 2.89 -10.65 0.53
CA TYR A 123 3.33 -10.32 1.87
C TYR A 123 4.78 -10.77 2.08
N CYS A 124 5.63 -9.81 2.44
CA CYS A 124 7.03 -10.06 2.75
C CYS A 124 7.34 -9.60 4.18
N PRO A 125 7.65 -10.51 5.12
CA PRO A 125 8.03 -10.12 6.47
C PRO A 125 9.44 -9.50 6.49
N ARG A 126 9.63 -8.49 7.34
CA ARG A 126 10.95 -7.86 7.55
C ARG A 126 11.93 -8.84 8.19
N GLU A 127 13.12 -8.94 7.63
CA GLU A 127 14.17 -9.80 8.19
C GLU A 127 14.86 -9.15 9.41
N LYS A 128 15.46 -9.99 10.25
CA LYS A 128 16.24 -9.51 11.40
C LYS A 128 17.46 -8.72 10.90
N GLY A 129 17.59 -7.48 11.36
CA GLY A 129 18.70 -6.60 10.99
C GLY A 129 18.51 -5.83 9.68
N GLU A 130 17.46 -6.13 8.92
CA GLU A 130 17.12 -5.39 7.69
C GLU A 130 16.66 -3.97 8.04
N SER A 131 17.03 -2.95 7.24
CA SER A 131 16.55 -1.58 7.43
C SER A 131 15.08 -1.45 7.03
N GLN A 132 14.40 -0.41 7.52
CA GLN A 132 13.00 -0.17 7.15
C GLN A 132 12.84 0.07 5.64
N GLU A 133 13.74 0.85 5.06
CA GLU A 133 13.76 1.21 3.64
C GLU A 133 13.98 -0.01 2.75
N LYS A 134 15.02 -0.81 3.05
CA LYS A 134 15.34 -2.02 2.28
C LYS A 134 14.17 -3.01 2.26
N TRP A 135 13.53 -3.21 3.41
CA TRP A 135 12.37 -4.07 3.53
C TRP A 135 11.20 -3.57 2.68
N GLN A 136 10.97 -2.26 2.65
CA GLN A 136 9.85 -1.66 1.91
C GLN A 136 10.03 -1.70 0.38
N THR A 137 11.27 -1.82 -0.12
CA THR A 137 11.59 -1.90 -1.55
C THR A 137 11.68 -3.32 -2.11
N ARG A 138 11.68 -4.34 -1.23
CA ARG A 138 11.79 -5.75 -1.62
C ARG A 138 10.42 -6.33 -1.95
#